data_AF-A7T6P8-F1
#
_entry.id   AF-A7T6P8-F1
#
_cell.length_a   1.000
_cell.length_b   1.000
_cell.length_c   1.000
_cell.angle_alpha   90.00
_cell.angle_beta   90.00
_cell.angle_gamma   90.00
#
_symmetry.space_group_name_H-M   'P 1'
#
loop_
_entity.id
_entity.type
_entity.pdbx_description
1 polymer ?
#
loop_
_entity_poly.entity_id
_entity_poly.type
_entity_poly.pdbx_seq_one_letter_code
_entity_poly.pdbx_strand_id
1 'polypeptide(L)' 'KWTNKQRVLIFSSRGITYRARHLMLDLRVLLPHHKAETKLDRKDKLFIVNEVCEMKNCNKCIFLEMRKKKDLFMW' A
#
# COMPACT_ATOMS: atom_id res chain seq x y z
N LYS A 1 8.98 16.72 -22.62
CA LYS A 1 8.18 16.87 -21.37
C LYS A 1 7.66 15.48 -21.01
N TRP A 2 8.01 14.90 -19.85
CA TRP A 2 7.54 13.56 -19.46
C TRP A 2 6.02 13.56 -19.28
N THR A 3 5.31 12.71 -20.02
CA THR A 3 3.85 12.58 -19.99
C THR A 3 3.40 11.62 -18.89
N ASN A 4 4.14 10.52 -18.70
CA ASN A 4 3.81 9.50 -17.70
C ASN A 4 4.60 9.72 -16.39
N LYS A 5 4.02 10.47 -15.45
CA LYS A 5 4.57 10.65 -14.10
C LYS A 5 3.66 9.94 -13.10
N GLN A 6 4.10 8.79 -12.59
CA GLN A 6 3.39 8.04 -11.55
C GLN A 6 4.22 7.98 -10.28
N ARG A 7 3.55 8.05 -9.14
CA ARG A 7 4.10 7.78 -7.81
C ARG A 7 3.08 6.92 -7.07
N VAL A 8 3.48 5.70 -6.74
CA VAL A 8 2.58 4.69 -6.18
C VAL A 8 2.83 4.56 -4.68
N LEU A 9 1.81 4.73 -3.85
CA LEU A 9 1.90 4.42 -2.44
C LEU A 9 1.72 2.91 -2.23
N ILE A 10 2.64 2.24 -1.54
CA ILE A 10 2.53 0.80 -1.26
C ILE A 10 2.65 0.54 0.24
N PHE A 11 1.57 0.07 0.85
CA PHE A 11 1.52 -0.27 2.28
C PHE A 11 0.42 -1.29 2.59
N SER A 12 0.25 -1.62 3.87
CA SER A 12 -0.66 -2.68 4.27
C SER A 12 -1.42 -2.34 5.55
N SER A 13 -2.48 -3.09 5.84
CA SER A 13 -3.11 -3.08 7.17
C SER A 13 -2.21 -3.74 8.22
N ARG A 14 -2.49 -3.52 9.50
CA ARG A 14 -1.82 -4.25 10.59
C ARG A 14 -2.22 -5.73 10.60
N GLY A 15 -1.27 -6.56 11.02
CA GLY A 15 -1.48 -8.01 11.15
C GLY A 15 -1.42 -8.79 9.84
N ILE A 16 -0.74 -8.27 8.80
CA ILE A 16 -0.36 -9.08 7.63
C ILE A 16 0.54 -10.25 8.05
N THR A 17 0.43 -11.37 7.33
CA THR A 17 1.27 -12.54 7.53
C THR A 17 2.69 -12.32 7.01
N TYR A 18 3.62 -13.21 7.38
CA TYR A 18 5.00 -13.19 6.90
C TYR A 18 5.07 -13.23 5.36
N ARG A 19 4.30 -14.13 4.74
CA ARG A 19 4.23 -14.27 3.28
C ARG A 19 3.73 -13.01 2.59
N ALA A 20 2.65 -12.42 3.10
CA ALA A 20 2.11 -11.17 2.55
C ALA A 20 3.08 -9.99 2.69
N ARG A 21 3.87 -9.95 3.78
CA ARG A 21 4.90 -8.93 3.96
C ARG A 21 6.02 -9.03 2.93
N HIS A 22 6.46 -10.26 2.60
CA HIS A 22 7.45 -10.46 1.53
C HIS A 22 6.89 -10.07 0.18
N LEU A 23 5.66 -10.47 -0.15
CA LEU A 23 5.00 -10.02 -1.38
C LEU A 23 4.95 -8.48 -1.48
N MET A 24 4.63 -7.77 -0.39
CA MET A 24 4.67 -6.31 -0.36
C MET A 24 6.07 -5.75 -0.64
N LEU A 25 7.11 -6.38 -0.09
CA LEU A 25 8.50 -5.98 -0.32
C LEU A 25 8.91 -6.24 -1.78
N ASP A 26 8.51 -7.37 -2.35
CA ASP A 26 8.77 -7.69 -3.76
C ASP A 26 8.12 -6.65 -4.69
N LEU A 27 6.86 -6.25 -4.42
CA LEU A 27 6.20 -5.17 -5.16
C LEU A 27 6.95 -3.84 -5.07
N ARG A 28 7.52 -3.52 -3.91
CA ARG A 28 8.33 -2.31 -3.72
C ARG A 28 9.64 -2.37 -4.51
N VAL A 29 10.28 -3.54 -4.58
CA VAL A 29 11.49 -3.73 -5.40
C VAL A 29 11.15 -3.60 -6.89
N LEU A 30 10.02 -4.15 -7.34
CA LEU A 30 9.58 -4.08 -8.73
C LEU A 30 9.16 -2.69 -9.19
N LEU A 31 8.65 -1.84 -8.28
CA LEU A 31 8.13 -0.51 -8.58
C LEU A 31 9.07 0.57 -8.01
N PRO A 32 10.08 1.06 -8.76
CA PRO A 32 11.09 1.96 -8.22
C PRO A 32 10.55 3.35 -7.86
N HIS A 33 9.37 3.71 -8.38
CA HIS A 33 8.68 4.97 -8.11
C HIS A 33 7.67 4.86 -6.94
N HIS A 34 7.80 3.81 -6.13
CA HIS A 34 6.94 3.62 -4.96
C HIS A 34 7.30 4.57 -3.81
N LYS A 35 6.35 4.77 -2.90
CA LYS A 35 6.57 5.27 -1.55
C LYS A 35 6.05 4.26 -0.54
N ALA A 36 6.74 4.16 0.58
CA ALA A 36 6.31 3.36 1.72
C ALA A 36 5.59 4.23 2.75
N GLU A 37 4.61 3.63 3.43
CA GLU A 37 3.99 4.17 4.64
C GLU A 37 3.95 3.09 5.73
N THR A 38 3.81 3.55 6.96
CA THR A 38 3.46 2.75 8.13
C THR A 38 2.14 2.00 7.91
N LYS A 39 1.95 0.90 8.66
CA LYS A 39 0.78 0.05 8.47
C LYS A 39 -0.46 0.70 9.07
N LEU A 40 -1.56 0.71 8.30
CA LEU A 40 -2.85 1.23 8.72
C LEU A 40 -3.50 0.37 9.80
N ASP A 41 -4.14 0.97 10.79
CA ASP A 41 -4.88 0.24 11.80
C ASP A 41 -6.18 -0.34 11.22
N ARG A 42 -6.61 -1.50 11.74
CA ARG A 42 -7.82 -2.18 11.22
C ARG A 42 -9.12 -1.46 11.55
N LYS A 43 -9.09 -0.51 12.49
CA LYS A 43 -10.23 0.32 12.87
C LYS A 43 -10.44 1.47 11.88
N ASP A 44 -9.42 1.79 11.10
CA ASP A 44 -9.45 2.90 10.16
C ASP A 44 -10.28 2.52 8.93
N LYS A 45 -11.05 3.49 8.44
CA LYS A 45 -11.85 3.33 7.23
C LYS A 45 -10.94 3.37 6.01
N LEU A 46 -11.29 2.61 4.97
CA LEU A 46 -10.56 2.59 3.69
C LEU A 46 -10.43 3.99 3.06
N PHE A 47 -11.34 4.92 3.34
CA PHE A 47 -11.28 6.28 2.83
C PHE A 47 -9.99 7.02 3.23
N ILE A 48 -9.44 6.74 4.41
CA ILE A 48 -8.20 7.37 4.91
C ILE A 48 -7.01 7.05 4.00
N VAL A 49 -7.04 5.93 3.26
CA VAL A 49 -6.00 5.58 2.28
C VAL A 49 -5.83 6.67 1.23
N ASN A 50 -6.92 7.33 0.81
CA ASN A 50 -6.86 8.43 -0.17
C ASN A 50 -6.14 9.65 0.41
N GLU A 51 -6.45 10.04 1.64
CA GLU A 51 -5.82 11.16 2.33
C GLU A 51 -4.32 10.92 2.50
N VAL A 52 -3.93 9.72 2.93
CA VAL A 52 -2.52 9.33 3.06
C VAL A 52 -1.80 9.36 1.70
N CYS A 53 -2.46 8.91 0.64
CA CYS A 53 -1.92 8.95 -0.73
C CYS A 53 -1.63 10.39 -1.16
N GLU A 54 -2.56 11.31 -0.91
CA GLU A 54 -2.42 12.74 -1.22
C GLU A 54 -1.32 13.41 -0.36
N MET A 55 -1.30 13.15 0.96
CA MET A 55 -0.25 13.64 1.86
C MET A 55 1.15 13.18 1.45
N LYS A 56 1.26 11.96 0.90
CA LYS A 56 2.51 11.44 0.35
C LYS A 56 2.78 11.86 -1.07
N ASN A 57 1.96 12.72 -1.67
CA ASN A 57 2.11 13.19 -3.04
C ASN A 57 2.26 12.00 -4.02
N CYS A 58 1.43 10.98 -3.82
CA CYS A 58 1.25 9.82 -4.68
C CYS A 58 -0.07 9.97 -5.44
N ASN A 59 -0.10 9.48 -6.67
CA ASN A 59 -1.29 9.56 -7.53
C ASN A 59 -1.94 8.19 -7.79
N LYS A 60 -1.34 7.13 -7.24
CA LYS A 60 -1.81 5.75 -7.24
C LYS A 60 -1.48 5.12 -5.89
N CYS A 61 -2.22 4.10 -5.51
CA CYS A 61 -2.00 3.35 -4.28
C CYS A 61 -2.19 1.86 -4.54
N ILE A 62 -1.42 1.05 -3.81
CA ILE A 62 -1.61 -0.40 -3.64
C ILE A 62 -1.68 -0.63 -2.13
N PHE A 63 -2.88 -0.97 -1.64
CA PHE A 63 -3.10 -1.23 -0.23
C PHE A 63 -3.41 -2.72 0.01
N LEU A 64 -2.60 -3.36 0.84
CA LEU A 64 -2.73 -4.78 1.14
C LEU A 64 -3.47 -5.01 2.46
N GLU A 65 -4.67 -5.58 2.40
CA GLU A 65 -5.51 -5.83 3.55
C GLU A 65 -5.55 -7.31 3.92
N MET A 66 -5.06 -7.66 5.11
CA MET A 66 -5.16 -9.03 5.63
C MET A 66 -6.40 -9.20 6.53
N ARG A 67 -7.31 -10.10 6.13
CA ARG A 67 -8.50 -10.47 6.91
C ARG A 67 -8.35 -11.86 7.50
N LYS A 68 -8.72 -11.99 8.79
CA LYS A 68 -8.66 -13.25 9.57
C LYS A 68 -7.30 -13.99 9.50
N LYS A 69 -6.21 -13.29 9.13
CA LYS A 69 -4.87 -13.85 8.87
C LYS A 69 -4.84 -14.95 7.79
N LYS A 70 -5.86 -15.02 6.93
CA LYS A 70 -6.00 -16.04 5.88
C LYS A 70 -6.06 -15.40 4.51
N ASP A 71 -6.93 -14.40 4.37
CA ASP A 71 -7.26 -13.80 3.07
C ASP A 71 -6.53 -12.47 2.92
N LEU A 72 -5.78 -12.33 1.83
CA LEU A 72 -5.09 -11.10 1.47
C LEU A 72 -5.83 -10.45 0.30
N PHE A 73 -6.35 -9.25 0.53
CA PHE A 73 -6.97 -8.41 -0.49
C PHE A 73 -6.01 -7.31 -0.91
N MET A 74 -6.09 -6.91 -2.18
CA MET A 74 -5.38 -5.77 -2.74
C MET A 74 -6.40 -4.74 -3.21
N TRP A 75 -6.22 -3.51 -2.75
CA TRP A 75 -7.00 -2.35 -3.13
C TRP A 75 -6.15 -1.39 -3.95
#